data_AF-A0A7S3F5G6-F1
#
_entry.id   AF-A0A7S3F5G6-F1
#
_cell.length_a   1.000
_cell.length_b   1.000
_cell.length_c   1.000
_cell.angle_alpha   90.00
_cell.angle_beta   90.00
_cell.angle_gamma   90.00
#
_symmetry.space_group_name_H-M   'P 1'
#
loop_
_entity.id
_entity.type
_entity.pdbx_description
1 polymer ?
#
loop_
_entity_poly.entity_id
_entity_poly.type
_entity_poly.pdbx_seq_one_letter_code
_entity_poly.pdbx_strand_id
1 'polypeptide(L)'
;CAKGGLNPGAVVVGDAEALGVKGVSSNTCAVARAYAPNVVKDALNELRKHRRSIASSTSSKIAAGVRAACSLLPPSARKRLKTKSGDILSRFDDLGRSLLEQRASIDDICTQIEAQSQSIVAEVVSGARVVFSTLSAAGSKPVRQAAPFDLLLVDEAAQATEPAILLGAAVSRAPRCALVGDPRQLPATIKGAEALRVGLDRSLVARLMDDAGVEAELLDEQYRMHPAISSLPRQLFYGGGGGGGGKSAP
;
A
#
# COMPACT_ATOMS: atom_id res chain seq x y z
N CYS A 1 -0.87 -37.96 2.74
CA CYS A 1 -0.98 -36.83 1.79
C CYS A 1 -0.70 -35.50 2.48
N ALA A 2 0.57 -35.16 2.71
CA ALA A 2 0.99 -33.80 3.04
C ALA A 2 1.99 -33.41 1.95
N LYS A 3 1.58 -32.55 1.02
CA LYS A 3 2.50 -31.96 0.05
C LYS A 3 3.47 -31.10 0.85
N GLY A 4 4.76 -31.44 0.81
CA GLY A 4 5.84 -30.78 1.54
C GLY A 4 6.11 -29.37 1.02
N GLY A 5 5.24 -28.42 1.38
CA GLY A 5 5.58 -27.00 1.41
C GLY A 5 6.27 -26.70 2.73
N LEU A 6 7.43 -26.03 2.69
CA LEU A 6 8.05 -25.45 3.88
C LEU A 6 7.05 -24.46 4.49
N ASN A 7 6.68 -24.64 5.76
CA ASN A 7 5.91 -23.61 6.46
C ASN A 7 6.77 -22.34 6.58
N PRO A 8 6.17 -21.15 6.42
CA PRO A 8 6.90 -19.91 6.57
C PRO A 8 7.28 -19.72 8.05
N GLY A 9 8.58 -19.54 8.31
CA GLY A 9 9.14 -19.47 9.66
C GLY A 9 8.99 -18.10 10.32
N ALA A 10 9.11 -17.01 9.56
CA ALA A 10 8.96 -15.67 10.11
C ALA A 10 8.39 -14.66 9.11
N VAL A 11 7.60 -13.71 9.60
CA VAL A 11 7.33 -12.47 8.90
C VAL A 11 8.04 -11.33 9.61
N VAL A 12 8.92 -10.66 8.88
CA VAL A 12 9.66 -9.49 9.35
C VAL A 12 8.98 -8.26 8.79
N VAL A 13 8.58 -7.37 9.68
CA VAL A 13 7.83 -6.18 9.32
C VAL A 13 8.64 -4.95 9.68
N GLY A 14 8.95 -4.09 8.72
CA GLY A 14 9.76 -2.89 8.92
C GLY A 14 9.72 -1.97 7.70
N ASP A 15 10.46 -0.85 7.75
CA ASP A 15 10.60 0.01 6.58
C ASP A 15 11.38 -0.72 5.48
N ALA A 16 10.81 -0.78 4.28
CA ALA A 16 11.39 -1.49 3.14
C ALA A 16 12.74 -0.89 2.69
N GLU A 17 13.00 0.40 2.97
CA GLU A 17 14.29 1.04 2.67
C GLU A 17 15.36 0.72 3.73
N ALA A 18 14.97 0.61 5.01
CA ALA A 18 15.87 0.27 6.12
C ALA A 18 16.30 -1.21 6.09
N LEU A 19 15.45 -2.10 5.57
CA LEU A 19 15.73 -3.54 5.49
C LEU A 19 16.82 -3.91 4.45
N GLY A 20 17.30 -2.96 3.64
CA GLY A 20 18.48 -3.17 2.76
C GLY A 20 18.33 -4.28 1.71
N VAL A 21 17.11 -4.76 1.46
CA VAL A 21 16.85 -5.95 0.63
C VAL A 21 16.91 -5.59 -0.86
N LYS A 22 18.13 -5.47 -1.40
CA LYS A 22 18.37 -5.40 -2.85
C LYS A 22 18.53 -6.82 -3.41
N GLY A 23 17.52 -7.27 -4.15
CA GLY A 23 17.58 -8.51 -4.94
C GLY A 23 17.59 -9.77 -4.09
N VAL A 24 16.42 -10.37 -3.85
CA VAL A 24 16.34 -11.71 -3.28
C VAL A 24 15.92 -12.67 -4.38
N SER A 25 16.89 -13.44 -4.87
CA SER A 25 16.72 -14.51 -5.84
C SER A 25 16.85 -15.90 -5.21
N SER A 26 16.73 -16.04 -3.89
CA SER A 26 16.80 -17.34 -3.22
C SER A 26 15.42 -17.78 -2.74
N ASN A 27 15.13 -19.08 -2.83
CA ASN A 27 13.91 -19.76 -2.37
C ASN A 27 13.62 -19.62 -0.86
N THR A 28 14.31 -18.73 -0.16
CA THR A 28 14.33 -18.62 1.30
C THR A 28 13.59 -17.38 1.80
N CYS A 29 13.62 -16.29 1.03
CA CYS A 29 13.08 -14.99 1.47
C CYS A 29 12.20 -14.34 0.39
N ALA A 30 11.11 -13.68 0.80
CA ALA A 30 10.22 -12.94 -0.09
C ALA A 30 9.98 -11.51 0.43
N VAL A 31 9.79 -10.55 -0.47
CA VAL A 31 9.39 -9.18 -0.12
C VAL A 31 7.95 -8.95 -0.56
N ALA A 32 7.02 -8.89 0.39
CA ALA A 32 5.63 -8.56 0.13
C ALA A 32 5.46 -7.03 0.10
N ARG A 33 5.54 -6.45 -1.10
CA ARG A 33 5.20 -5.04 -1.32
C ARG A 33 3.71 -4.92 -1.62
N ALA A 34 3.02 -4.01 -0.94
CA ALA A 34 1.66 -3.68 -1.31
C ALA A 34 1.67 -2.99 -2.69
N TYR A 35 1.31 -3.74 -3.74
CA TYR A 35 0.90 -3.13 -4.99
C TYR A 35 -0.54 -2.62 -4.81
N ALA A 36 -0.69 -1.30 -4.82
CA ALA A 36 -2.01 -0.65 -4.85
C ALA A 36 -2.31 -0.18 -6.28
N PRO A 37 -3.01 -0.97 -7.11
CA PRO A 37 -3.45 -0.51 -8.42
C PRO A 37 -4.73 0.33 -8.25
N ASN A 38 -4.63 1.49 -7.60
CA ASN A 38 -5.78 2.40 -7.43
C ASN A 38 -5.74 3.55 -8.45
N VAL A 39 -4.56 3.98 -8.89
CA VAL A 39 -4.40 5.13 -9.81
C VAL A 39 -5.10 4.90 -11.16
N VAL A 40 -5.05 3.67 -11.68
CA VAL A 40 -5.68 3.32 -12.96
C VAL A 40 -7.21 3.35 -12.84
N LYS A 41 -7.76 2.82 -11.74
CA LYS A 41 -9.20 2.82 -11.44
C LYS A 41 -9.75 4.24 -11.22
N ASP A 42 -8.99 5.10 -10.55
CA ASP A 42 -9.41 6.48 -10.29
C ASP A 42 -9.38 7.33 -11.56
N ALA A 43 -8.33 7.21 -12.37
CA ALA A 43 -8.24 7.86 -13.68
C ALA A 43 -9.37 7.42 -14.63
N LEU A 44 -9.76 6.14 -14.57
CA LEU A 44 -10.89 5.58 -15.32
C LEU A 44 -12.24 6.20 -14.93
N ASN A 45 -12.49 6.38 -13.64
CA ASN A 45 -13.73 6.96 -13.16
C ASN A 45 -13.87 8.43 -13.55
N GLU A 46 -12.78 9.19 -13.57
CA GLU A 46 -12.80 10.58 -14.05
C GLU A 46 -13.05 10.69 -15.57
N LEU A 47 -12.42 9.83 -16.38
CA LEU A 47 -12.67 9.79 -17.82
C LEU A 47 -14.12 9.42 -18.16
N ARG A 48 -14.74 8.49 -17.40
CA ARG A 48 -16.18 8.15 -17.54
C ARG A 48 -17.11 9.33 -17.27
N LYS A 49 -16.74 10.23 -16.35
CA LYS A 49 -17.50 11.45 -16.05
C LYS A 49 -17.40 12.47 -17.19
N HIS A 50 -16.19 12.71 -17.71
CA HIS A 50 -15.97 13.64 -18.82
C HIS A 50 -16.69 13.22 -20.10
N ARG A 51 -16.70 11.93 -20.44
CA ARG A 51 -17.38 11.44 -21.65
C ARG A 51 -18.90 11.59 -21.59
N ARG A 52 -19.53 11.30 -20.45
CA ARG A 52 -20.99 11.51 -20.27
C ARG A 52 -21.38 12.97 -20.47
N SER A 53 -20.51 13.88 -20.03
CA SER A 53 -20.66 15.32 -20.27
C SER A 53 -20.54 15.69 -21.76
N ILE A 54 -19.53 15.17 -22.46
CA ILE A 54 -19.29 15.48 -23.89
C ILE A 54 -20.37 14.88 -24.80
N ALA A 55 -20.76 13.62 -24.62
CA ALA A 55 -21.72 12.95 -25.50
C ALA A 55 -23.13 13.58 -25.44
N SER A 56 -23.57 14.01 -24.27
CA SER A 56 -24.90 14.63 -24.08
C SER A 56 -24.93 16.10 -24.52
N SER A 57 -23.84 16.84 -24.35
CA SER A 57 -23.77 18.27 -24.67
C SER A 57 -23.46 18.55 -26.14
N THR A 58 -22.58 17.78 -26.79
CA THR A 58 -22.07 18.12 -28.12
C THR A 58 -22.99 17.61 -29.23
N SER A 59 -23.49 16.37 -29.15
CA SER A 59 -24.40 15.80 -30.17
C SER A 59 -25.74 16.54 -30.20
N SER A 60 -26.25 16.97 -29.04
CA SER A 60 -27.47 17.78 -28.95
C SER A 60 -27.28 19.19 -29.54
N LYS A 61 -26.14 19.83 -29.29
CA LYS A 61 -25.76 21.12 -29.89
C LYS A 61 -25.57 21.04 -31.40
N ILE A 62 -24.92 19.99 -31.90
CA ILE A 62 -24.75 19.75 -33.34
C ILE A 62 -26.12 19.51 -33.99
N ALA A 63 -26.97 18.68 -33.40
CA ALA A 63 -28.33 18.44 -33.91
C ALA A 63 -29.21 19.71 -33.88
N ALA A 64 -29.06 20.57 -32.87
CA ALA A 64 -29.72 21.88 -32.82
C ALA A 64 -29.19 22.83 -33.90
N GLY A 65 -27.87 22.93 -34.05
CA GLY A 65 -27.21 23.76 -35.07
C GLY A 65 -27.56 23.34 -36.51
N VAL A 66 -27.62 22.03 -36.78
CA VAL A 66 -28.03 21.49 -38.07
C VAL A 66 -29.51 21.78 -38.36
N ARG A 67 -30.38 21.72 -37.34
CA ARG A 67 -31.80 22.12 -37.48
C ARG A 67 -31.96 23.60 -37.78
N ALA A 68 -31.22 24.47 -37.08
CA ALA A 68 -31.22 25.91 -37.29
C ALA A 68 -30.64 26.28 -38.67
N ALA A 69 -29.54 25.67 -39.11
CA ALA A 69 -28.98 25.89 -40.43
C ALA A 69 -29.92 25.40 -41.54
N CYS A 70 -30.61 24.28 -41.32
CA CYS A 70 -31.60 23.79 -42.27
C CYS A 70 -32.73 24.80 -42.46
N SER A 71 -33.24 25.47 -41.41
CA SER A 71 -34.39 26.39 -41.57
C SER A 71 -34.09 27.56 -42.53
N LEU A 72 -32.82 27.96 -42.66
CA LEU A 72 -32.36 29.07 -43.49
C LEU A 72 -31.93 28.68 -44.92
N LEU A 73 -31.87 27.38 -45.25
CA LEU A 73 -31.32 26.88 -46.52
C LEU A 73 -32.40 26.42 -47.52
N PRO A 74 -32.14 26.54 -48.84
CA PRO A 74 -33.02 26.02 -49.89
C PRO A 74 -33.10 24.46 -49.87
N PRO A 75 -34.16 23.86 -50.44
CA PRO A 75 -34.47 22.43 -50.29
C PRO A 75 -33.34 21.48 -50.71
N SER A 76 -32.64 21.82 -51.79
CA SER A 76 -31.49 21.07 -52.31
C SER A 76 -30.27 21.11 -51.38
N ALA A 77 -30.02 22.25 -50.73
CA ALA A 77 -28.94 22.41 -49.75
C ALA A 77 -29.28 21.77 -48.39
N ARG A 78 -30.55 21.82 -47.95
CA ARG A 78 -31.05 21.12 -46.75
C ARG A 78 -30.78 19.63 -46.81
N LYS A 79 -31.11 18.98 -47.93
CA LYS A 79 -30.94 17.53 -48.09
C LYS A 79 -29.46 17.14 -47.97
N ARG A 80 -28.58 17.86 -48.66
CA ARG A 80 -27.12 17.64 -48.60
C ARG A 80 -26.54 17.84 -47.20
N LEU A 81 -26.96 18.89 -46.49
CA LEU A 81 -26.48 19.18 -45.14
C LEU A 81 -26.96 18.13 -44.13
N LYS A 82 -28.22 17.70 -44.22
CA LYS A 82 -28.76 16.61 -43.38
C LYS A 82 -28.01 15.30 -43.60
N THR A 83 -27.77 14.91 -44.86
CA THR A 83 -27.01 13.68 -45.16
C THR A 83 -25.58 13.76 -44.60
N LYS A 84 -24.81 14.82 -44.94
CA LYS A 84 -23.45 14.97 -44.43
C LYS A 84 -23.37 15.05 -42.90
N SER A 85 -24.32 15.74 -42.26
CA SER A 85 -24.33 15.84 -40.79
C SER A 85 -24.66 14.50 -40.13
N GLY A 86 -25.57 13.72 -40.72
CA GLY A 86 -25.86 12.35 -40.29
C GLY A 86 -24.67 11.41 -40.46
N ASP A 87 -23.94 11.53 -41.57
CA ASP A 87 -22.72 10.75 -41.82
C ASP A 87 -21.60 11.09 -40.82
N ILE A 88 -21.46 12.36 -40.43
CA ILE A 88 -20.47 12.77 -39.43
C ILE A 88 -20.85 12.29 -38.03
N LEU A 89 -22.13 12.42 -37.65
CA LEU A 89 -22.64 11.97 -36.35
C LEU A 89 -22.50 10.45 -36.21
N SER A 90 -22.86 9.69 -37.26
CA SER A 90 -22.69 8.23 -37.25
C SER A 90 -21.22 7.80 -37.11
N ARG A 91 -20.30 8.43 -37.87
CA ARG A 91 -18.85 8.18 -37.71
C ARG A 91 -18.33 8.52 -36.32
N PHE A 92 -18.83 9.61 -35.72
CA PHE A 92 -18.46 10.00 -34.36
C PHE A 92 -18.97 8.98 -33.33
N ASP A 93 -20.19 8.49 -33.50
CA ASP A 93 -20.77 7.44 -32.66
C ASP A 93 -19.99 6.11 -32.81
N ASP A 94 -19.64 5.73 -34.04
CA ASP A 94 -18.88 4.50 -34.32
C ASP A 94 -17.46 4.56 -33.74
N LEU A 95 -16.76 5.68 -33.90
CA LEU A 95 -15.46 5.91 -33.24
C LEU A 95 -15.60 5.88 -31.72
N GLY A 96 -16.69 6.46 -31.20
CA GLY A 96 -17.03 6.43 -29.78
C GLY A 96 -17.32 5.03 -29.24
N ARG A 97 -17.85 4.10 -30.06
CA ARG A 97 -18.01 2.68 -29.70
C ARG A 97 -16.68 1.94 -29.74
N SER A 98 -15.90 2.10 -30.80
CA SER A 98 -14.59 1.43 -30.95
C SER A 98 -13.61 1.80 -29.81
N LEU A 99 -13.58 3.07 -29.40
CA LEU A 99 -12.77 3.52 -28.26
C LEU A 99 -13.23 2.89 -26.93
N LEU A 100 -14.53 2.63 -26.76
CA LEU A 100 -15.02 1.93 -25.57
C LEU A 100 -14.63 0.46 -25.57
N GLU A 101 -14.74 -0.21 -26.71
CA GLU A 101 -14.36 -1.61 -26.85
C GLU A 101 -12.87 -1.81 -26.58
N GLN A 102 -12.02 -0.98 -27.17
CA GLN A 102 -10.58 -0.99 -26.88
C GLN A 102 -10.30 -0.72 -25.40
N ARG A 103 -11.03 0.21 -24.77
CA ARG A 103 -10.82 0.52 -23.35
C ARG A 103 -11.29 -0.59 -22.42
N ALA A 104 -12.42 -1.24 -22.72
CA ALA A 104 -12.91 -2.40 -21.99
C ALA A 104 -11.89 -3.54 -22.07
N SER A 105 -11.33 -3.79 -23.26
CA SER A 105 -10.25 -4.75 -23.44
C SER A 105 -9.01 -4.42 -22.60
N ILE A 106 -8.61 -3.14 -22.50
CA ILE A 106 -7.51 -2.71 -21.62
C ILE A 106 -7.84 -2.98 -20.14
N ASP A 107 -9.07 -2.69 -19.69
CA ASP A 107 -9.49 -2.95 -18.31
C ASP A 107 -9.46 -4.45 -17.98
N ASP A 108 -9.87 -5.30 -18.92
CA ASP A 108 -9.82 -6.76 -18.78
C ASP A 108 -8.35 -7.25 -18.67
N ILE A 109 -7.47 -6.74 -19.53
CA ILE A 109 -6.03 -7.06 -19.49
C ILE A 109 -5.41 -6.63 -18.16
N CYS A 110 -5.68 -5.41 -17.69
CA CYS A 110 -5.18 -4.92 -16.40
C CYS A 110 -5.65 -5.82 -15.24
N THR A 111 -6.93 -6.23 -15.25
CA THR A 111 -7.49 -7.13 -14.23
C THR A 111 -6.82 -8.50 -14.26
N GLN A 112 -6.54 -9.03 -15.46
CA GLN A 112 -5.80 -10.29 -15.61
C GLN A 112 -4.36 -10.18 -15.10
N ILE A 113 -3.65 -9.09 -15.42
CA ILE A 113 -2.29 -8.83 -14.94
C ILE A 113 -2.28 -8.74 -13.41
N GLU A 114 -3.23 -8.04 -12.80
CA GLU A 114 -3.36 -7.95 -11.34
C GLU A 114 -3.59 -9.31 -10.70
N ALA A 115 -4.50 -10.13 -11.27
CA ALA A 115 -4.77 -11.47 -10.78
C ALA A 115 -3.56 -12.39 -10.89
N GLN A 116 -2.86 -12.36 -12.03
CA GLN A 116 -1.62 -13.13 -12.24
C GLN A 116 -0.52 -12.67 -11.28
N SER A 117 -0.34 -11.37 -11.12
CA SER A 117 0.65 -10.81 -10.18
C SER A 117 0.37 -11.26 -8.75
N GLN A 118 -0.89 -11.22 -8.30
CA GLN A 118 -1.28 -11.72 -6.99
C GLN A 118 -1.03 -13.22 -6.83
N SER A 119 -1.27 -14.01 -7.88
CA SER A 119 -1.00 -15.46 -7.87
C SER A 119 0.48 -15.75 -7.70
N ILE A 120 1.34 -15.05 -8.46
CA ILE A 120 2.79 -15.19 -8.37
C ILE A 120 3.27 -14.81 -6.97
N VAL A 121 2.80 -13.68 -6.42
CA VAL A 121 3.17 -13.26 -5.06
C VAL A 121 2.72 -14.28 -4.02
N ALA A 122 1.52 -14.85 -4.17
CA ALA A 122 1.02 -15.88 -3.24
C ALA A 122 1.87 -17.16 -3.28
N GLU A 123 2.30 -17.60 -4.46
CA GLU A 123 3.21 -18.73 -4.62
C GLU A 123 4.57 -18.47 -3.97
N VAL A 124 5.15 -17.29 -4.22
CA VAL A 124 6.43 -16.87 -3.62
C VAL A 124 6.34 -16.78 -2.10
N VAL A 125 5.28 -16.16 -1.57
CA VAL A 125 5.05 -16.06 -0.11
C VAL A 125 4.86 -17.44 0.50
N SER A 126 4.12 -18.34 -0.15
CA SER A 126 3.89 -19.70 0.36
C SER A 126 5.15 -20.57 0.36
N GLY A 127 6.11 -20.30 -0.54
CA GLY A 127 7.38 -21.02 -0.60
C GLY A 127 8.48 -20.43 0.29
N ALA A 128 8.30 -19.21 0.77
CA ALA A 128 9.32 -18.48 1.53
C ALA A 128 9.39 -18.93 2.99
N ARG A 129 10.60 -18.99 3.55
CA ARG A 129 10.82 -19.19 4.98
C ARG A 129 10.73 -17.89 5.76
N VAL A 130 11.13 -16.78 5.14
CA VAL A 130 11.04 -15.43 5.73
C VAL A 130 10.34 -14.49 4.76
N VAL A 131 9.35 -13.74 5.24
CA VAL A 131 8.65 -12.73 4.45
C VAL A 131 8.91 -11.36 5.04
N PHE A 132 9.51 -10.47 4.26
CA PHE A 132 9.68 -9.07 4.60
C PHE A 132 8.49 -8.26 4.10
N SER A 133 7.91 -7.40 4.94
CA SER A 133 6.79 -6.54 4.55
C SER A 133 6.75 -5.25 5.36
N THR A 134 5.90 -4.30 4.98
CA THR A 134 5.51 -3.20 5.87
C THR A 134 4.26 -3.61 6.66
N LEU A 135 3.93 -2.93 7.77
CA LEU A 135 2.72 -3.26 8.54
C LEU A 135 1.44 -3.15 7.70
N SER A 136 1.40 -2.19 6.77
CA SER A 136 0.30 -2.03 5.81
C SER A 136 0.24 -3.16 4.77
N ALA A 137 1.39 -3.64 4.30
CA ALA A 137 1.47 -4.69 3.29
C ALA A 137 1.33 -6.11 3.88
N ALA A 138 1.62 -6.29 5.18
CA ALA A 138 1.36 -7.52 5.91
C ALA A 138 -0.13 -7.90 5.82
N GLY A 139 -1.02 -6.90 5.80
CA GLY A 139 -2.45 -7.09 5.58
C GLY A 139 -2.85 -7.49 4.16
N SER A 140 -1.94 -7.70 3.20
CA SER A 140 -2.29 -8.05 1.81
C SER A 140 -2.89 -9.45 1.67
N LYS A 141 -3.69 -9.68 0.61
CA LYS A 141 -4.36 -10.97 0.35
C LYS A 141 -3.36 -12.16 0.31
N PRO A 142 -2.21 -12.07 -0.40
CA PRO A 142 -1.24 -13.16 -0.42
C PRO A 142 -0.71 -13.56 0.97
N VAL A 143 -0.39 -12.57 1.82
CA VAL A 143 0.12 -12.81 3.18
C VAL A 143 -0.98 -13.36 4.10
N ARG A 144 -2.21 -12.83 4.02
CA ARG A 144 -3.35 -13.35 4.79
C ARG A 144 -3.74 -14.78 4.41
N GLN A 145 -3.52 -15.18 3.16
CA GLN A 145 -3.83 -16.51 2.65
C GLN A 145 -2.69 -17.52 2.84
N ALA A 146 -1.49 -17.05 3.20
CA ALA A 146 -0.38 -17.92 3.56
C ALA A 146 -0.71 -18.80 4.77
N ALA A 147 0.09 -19.84 5.00
CA ALA A 147 0.06 -20.56 6.26
C ALA A 147 0.43 -19.62 7.43
N PRO A 148 -0.02 -19.90 8.67
CA PRO A 148 0.43 -19.17 9.84
C PRO A 148 1.96 -19.17 9.96
N PHE A 149 2.52 -18.04 10.38
CA PHE A 149 3.95 -17.90 10.63
C PHE A 149 4.30 -18.39 12.04
N ASP A 150 5.53 -18.85 12.29
CA ASP A 150 5.95 -19.22 13.65
C ASP A 150 6.33 -17.99 14.51
N LEU A 151 6.77 -16.90 13.86
CA LEU A 151 7.25 -15.67 14.48
C LEU A 151 6.86 -14.43 13.66
N LEU A 152 6.36 -13.41 14.34
CA LEU A 152 6.31 -12.04 13.85
C LEU A 152 7.47 -11.24 14.45
N LEU A 153 8.32 -10.65 13.60
CA LEU A 153 9.33 -9.68 14.03
C LEU A 153 8.90 -8.30 13.51
N VAL A 154 8.79 -7.31 14.38
CA VAL A 154 8.50 -5.93 13.98
C VAL A 154 9.71 -5.07 14.31
N ASP A 155 10.36 -4.55 13.27
CA ASP A 155 11.44 -3.58 13.38
C ASP A 155 10.89 -2.16 13.39
N GLU A 156 11.63 -1.22 13.99
CA GLU A 156 11.18 0.15 14.26
C GLU A 156 9.78 0.22 14.92
N ALA A 157 9.47 -0.74 15.79
CA ALA A 157 8.16 -0.89 16.40
C ALA A 157 7.74 0.33 17.25
N ALA A 158 8.70 1.12 17.74
CA ALA A 158 8.43 2.37 18.45
C ALA A 158 7.85 3.48 17.54
N GLN A 159 8.11 3.42 16.24
CA GLN A 159 7.59 4.36 15.23
C GLN A 159 6.25 3.91 14.63
N ALA A 160 5.76 2.73 15.01
CA ALA A 160 4.48 2.21 14.55
C ALA A 160 3.37 2.47 15.58
N THR A 161 2.17 2.75 15.07
CA THR A 161 1.00 2.84 15.93
C THR A 161 0.65 1.45 16.48
N GLU A 162 0.14 1.39 17.70
CA GLU A 162 -0.31 0.14 18.29
C GLU A 162 -1.30 -0.64 17.40
N PRO A 163 -2.33 -0.03 16.79
CA PRO A 163 -3.23 -0.73 15.88
C PRO A 163 -2.53 -1.36 14.67
N ALA A 164 -1.47 -0.73 14.14
CA ALA A 164 -0.73 -1.28 13.01
C ALA A 164 0.02 -2.56 13.41
N ILE A 165 0.65 -2.58 14.58
CA ILE A 165 1.34 -3.77 15.12
C ILE A 165 0.33 -4.89 15.40
N LEU A 166 -0.81 -4.56 16.02
CA LEU A 166 -1.87 -5.53 16.30
C LEU A 166 -2.45 -6.15 15.01
N LEU A 167 -2.60 -5.35 13.94
CA LEU A 167 -3.00 -5.87 12.62
C LEU A 167 -1.95 -6.87 12.09
N GLY A 168 -0.67 -6.55 12.19
CA GLY A 168 0.42 -7.45 11.81
C GLY A 168 0.37 -8.77 12.58
N ALA A 169 0.15 -8.71 13.90
CA ALA A 169 -0.02 -9.89 14.75
C ALA A 169 -1.23 -10.72 14.35
N ALA A 170 -2.38 -10.09 14.13
CA ALA A 170 -3.61 -10.78 13.72
C ALA A 170 -3.47 -11.46 12.35
N VAL A 171 -2.81 -10.81 11.39
CA VAL A 171 -2.66 -11.33 10.02
C VAL A 171 -1.62 -12.44 9.95
N SER A 172 -0.47 -12.27 10.60
CA SER A 172 0.59 -13.28 10.65
C SER A 172 0.12 -14.57 11.33
N ARG A 173 -0.84 -14.47 12.27
CA ARG A 173 -1.30 -15.58 13.11
C ARG A 173 -0.13 -16.25 13.84
N ALA A 174 0.91 -15.47 14.10
CA ALA A 174 2.12 -15.99 14.72
C ALA A 174 1.90 -16.18 16.22
N PRO A 175 2.28 -17.34 16.78
CA PRO A 175 2.17 -17.59 18.22
C PRO A 175 3.20 -16.79 19.03
N ARG A 176 4.23 -16.24 18.38
CA ARG A 176 5.29 -15.46 19.01
C ARG A 176 5.47 -14.14 18.26
N CYS A 177 5.75 -13.08 19.01
CA CYS A 177 6.01 -11.75 18.48
C CYS A 177 7.26 -11.17 19.16
N ALA A 178 8.18 -10.63 18.36
CA ALA A 178 9.33 -9.86 18.83
C ALA A 178 9.19 -8.43 18.31
N LEU A 179 9.18 -7.48 19.23
CA LEU A 179 9.10 -6.05 18.92
C LEU A 179 10.49 -5.45 19.13
N VAL A 180 11.07 -4.92 18.06
CA VAL A 180 12.37 -4.26 18.06
C VAL A 180 12.14 -2.80 17.76
N GLY A 181 12.60 -1.93 18.64
CA GLY A 181 12.43 -0.49 18.49
C GLY A 181 12.77 0.21 19.79
N ASP A 182 12.95 1.52 19.69
CA ASP A 182 13.40 2.33 20.80
C ASP A 182 12.34 3.38 21.18
N PRO A 183 11.64 3.23 22.31
CA PRO A 183 10.61 4.17 22.73
C PRO A 183 11.16 5.55 23.10
N ARG A 184 12.49 5.71 23.25
CA ARG A 184 13.13 7.02 23.46
C ARG A 184 13.42 7.77 22.16
N GLN A 185 13.21 7.14 20.99
CA GLN A 185 13.37 7.77 19.67
C GLN A 185 12.03 8.35 19.16
N LEU A 186 11.87 8.48 17.84
CA LEU A 186 10.70 9.07 17.23
C LEU A 186 9.43 8.24 17.53
N PRO A 187 8.33 8.86 17.97
CA PRO A 187 7.04 8.18 18.11
C PRO A 187 6.36 7.99 16.74
N ALA A 188 5.20 7.34 16.73
CA ALA A 188 4.44 7.16 15.51
C ALA A 188 3.95 8.51 14.94
N THR A 189 4.08 8.67 13.62
CA THR A 189 3.71 9.93 12.95
C THR A 189 2.19 10.03 12.77
N ILE A 190 1.54 10.89 13.56
CA ILE A 190 0.10 11.15 13.50
C ILE A 190 -0.18 12.56 12.98
N LYS A 191 -0.97 12.66 11.90
CA LYS A 191 -1.34 13.96 11.29
C LYS A 191 -2.55 14.63 11.96
N GLY A 192 -3.41 13.86 12.61
CA GLY A 192 -4.65 14.36 13.21
C GLY A 192 -4.44 14.83 14.64
N ALA A 193 -4.76 16.09 14.94
CA ALA A 193 -4.64 16.64 16.30
C ALA A 193 -5.50 15.88 17.33
N GLU A 194 -6.71 15.46 16.93
CA GLU A 194 -7.57 14.66 17.82
C GLU A 194 -6.96 13.28 18.10
N ALA A 195 -6.37 12.65 17.09
CA ALA A 195 -5.72 11.35 17.22
C ALA A 195 -4.47 11.42 18.14
N LEU A 196 -3.71 12.51 18.06
CA LEU A 196 -2.62 12.81 19.00
C LEU A 196 -3.16 13.01 20.42
N ARG A 197 -4.27 13.76 20.58
CA ARG A 197 -4.87 14.03 21.89
C ARG A 197 -5.31 12.75 22.62
N VAL A 198 -5.77 11.74 21.87
CA VAL A 198 -6.14 10.43 22.42
C VAL A 198 -4.95 9.45 22.51
N GLY A 199 -3.73 9.89 22.18
CA GLY A 199 -2.49 9.12 22.37
C GLY A 199 -2.19 8.08 21.28
N LEU A 200 -2.67 8.27 20.04
CA LEU A 200 -2.42 7.32 18.94
C LEU A 200 -0.94 7.26 18.50
N ASP A 201 -0.14 8.26 18.86
CA ASP A 201 1.30 8.31 18.64
C ASP A 201 2.10 7.42 19.60
N ARG A 202 1.47 6.97 20.70
CA ARG A 202 2.07 5.99 21.61
C ARG A 202 2.13 4.62 20.93
N SER A 203 3.33 4.05 20.89
CA SER A 203 3.55 2.71 20.32
C SER A 203 3.19 1.60 21.30
N LEU A 204 2.99 0.39 20.76
CA LEU A 204 2.78 -0.81 21.59
C LEU A 204 3.99 -1.09 22.49
N VAL A 205 5.21 -0.84 22.00
CA VAL A 205 6.45 -1.03 22.78
C VAL A 205 6.44 -0.15 24.02
N ALA A 206 6.18 1.15 23.85
CA ALA A 206 6.10 2.08 24.99
C ALA A 206 5.03 1.64 25.99
N ARG A 207 3.83 1.28 25.51
CA ARG A 207 2.75 0.82 26.39
C ARG A 207 3.11 -0.45 27.17
N LEU A 208 3.76 -1.42 26.54
CA LEU A 208 4.15 -2.66 27.20
C LEU A 208 5.22 -2.42 28.27
N MET A 209 6.17 -1.52 28.00
CA MET A 209 7.22 -1.18 28.96
C MET A 209 6.67 -0.36 30.14
N ASP A 210 5.98 0.75 29.88
CA ASP A 210 5.59 1.69 30.94
C ASP A 210 4.38 1.18 31.76
N ASP A 211 3.36 0.59 31.11
CA ASP A 211 2.10 0.25 31.78
C ASP A 211 2.05 -1.22 32.23
N ALA A 212 2.61 -2.12 31.41
CA ALA A 212 2.55 -3.56 31.67
C ALA A 212 3.80 -4.10 32.36
N GLY A 213 4.83 -3.26 32.57
CA GLY A 213 6.07 -3.65 33.23
C GLY A 213 6.84 -4.74 32.48
N VAL A 214 6.65 -4.85 31.15
CA VAL A 214 7.40 -5.80 30.33
C VAL A 214 8.84 -5.32 30.25
N GLU A 215 9.76 -6.12 30.78
CA GLU A 215 11.19 -5.84 30.66
C GLU A 215 11.63 -5.95 29.21
N ALA A 216 12.26 -4.88 28.71
CA ALA A 216 12.88 -4.85 27.40
C ALA A 216 14.38 -5.12 27.53
N GLU A 217 14.91 -5.97 26.65
CA GLU A 217 16.35 -6.21 26.55
C GLU A 217 16.99 -5.03 25.81
N LEU A 218 17.73 -4.18 26.51
CA LEU A 218 18.46 -3.06 25.93
C LEU A 218 19.81 -3.52 25.39
N LEU A 219 20.07 -3.27 24.10
CA LEU A 219 21.40 -3.41 23.52
C LEU A 219 22.24 -2.19 23.90
N ASP A 220 23.24 -2.36 24.76
CA ASP A 220 23.97 -1.27 25.43
C ASP A 220 25.32 -0.90 24.76
N GLU A 221 25.75 -1.69 23.77
CA GLU A 221 26.92 -1.43 22.94
C GLU A 221 26.53 -0.79 21.60
N GLN A 222 27.12 0.39 21.32
CA GLN A 222 26.86 1.14 20.09
C GLN A 222 28.08 1.09 19.15
N TYR A 223 27.84 0.87 17.86
CA TYR A 223 28.90 0.70 16.86
C TYR A 223 28.94 1.81 15.79
N ARG A 224 28.02 2.79 15.83
CA ARG A 224 27.83 3.76 14.74
C ARG A 224 28.58 5.07 14.95
N MET A 225 28.67 5.57 16.18
CA MET A 225 29.13 6.92 16.49
C MET A 225 30.45 6.92 17.25
N HIS A 226 31.27 7.95 17.02
CA HIS A 226 32.46 8.17 17.83
C HIS A 226 32.07 8.38 19.31
N PRO A 227 32.83 7.87 20.30
CA PRO A 227 32.46 7.93 21.72
C PRO A 227 32.10 9.34 22.24
N ALA A 228 32.79 10.36 21.74
CA ALA A 228 32.53 11.76 22.08
C ALA A 228 31.16 12.28 21.59
N ILE A 229 30.61 11.71 20.51
CA ILE A 229 29.28 12.06 19.99
C ILE A 229 28.20 11.28 20.73
N SER A 230 28.43 9.99 20.99
CA SER A 230 27.46 9.11 21.64
C SER A 230 27.27 9.39 23.13
N SER A 231 28.24 10.04 23.79
CA SER A 231 28.21 10.31 25.23
C SER A 231 26.99 11.12 25.65
N LEU A 232 26.64 12.16 24.89
CA LEU A 232 25.52 13.05 25.20
C LEU A 232 24.16 12.35 25.09
N PRO A 233 23.77 11.69 23.96
CA PRO A 233 22.53 10.93 23.89
C PRO A 233 22.45 9.82 24.94
N ARG A 234 23.57 9.12 25.23
CA ARG A 234 23.62 8.06 26.25
C ARG A 234 23.24 8.59 27.64
N GLN A 235 23.79 9.75 28.01
CA GLN A 235 23.49 10.39 29.29
C GLN A 235 22.06 10.90 29.39
N LEU A 236 21.57 11.54 28.32
CA LEU A 236 20.25 12.17 28.31
C LEU A 236 19.10 11.16 28.30
N PHE A 237 19.20 10.08 27.51
CA PHE A 237 18.07 9.18 27.24
C PHE A 237 18.20 7.80 27.88
N TYR A 238 19.43 7.37 28.23
CA TYR A 238 19.70 6.00 28.71
C TYR A 238 20.48 5.97 30.02
N GLY A 239 20.41 7.05 30.82
CA GLY A 239 20.97 7.07 32.18
C GLY A 239 22.49 7.05 32.27
N GLY A 240 23.22 7.20 31.15
CA GLY A 240 24.67 7.38 31.13
C GLY A 240 25.51 6.16 31.56
N GLY A 241 24.90 5.01 31.87
CA GLY A 241 25.62 3.83 32.33
C GLY A 241 26.55 3.31 31.24
N GLY A 242 27.86 3.43 31.40
CA GLY A 242 28.86 2.73 30.59
C GLY A 242 28.70 1.22 30.77
N GLY A 243 29.03 0.45 29.73
CA GLY A 243 28.80 -1.00 29.63
C GLY A 243 28.96 -1.76 30.95
N GLY A 244 27.95 -2.55 31.28
CA GLY A 244 27.93 -3.35 32.50
C GLY A 244 26.55 -3.41 33.16
N GLY A 245 25.70 -4.30 32.64
CA GLY A 245 24.74 -5.09 33.42
C GLY A 245 23.81 -4.35 34.38
N GLY A 246 22.55 -4.22 33.95
CA GLY A 246 21.39 -4.18 34.84
C GLY A 246 21.27 -2.93 35.71
N LYS A 247 20.46 -1.98 35.24
CA LYS A 247 19.51 -1.25 36.09
C LYS A 247 18.48 -0.57 35.19
N SER A 248 17.28 -1.13 35.25
CA SER A 248 16.00 -0.52 34.88
C SER A 248 15.94 0.96 35.27
N ALA A 249 15.63 1.82 34.31
CA ALA A 249 15.16 3.18 34.59
C ALA A 249 13.67 3.13 34.98
N PRO A 250 13.21 4.00 35.90
CA PRO A 250 11.87 3.96 36.49
C PRO A 250 10.75 4.28 35.50
#